data_AF-A0A817DF16-F1
#
_entry.id   AF-A0A817DF16-F1
#
_cell.length_a   1.000
_cell.length_b   1.000
_cell.length_c   1.000
_cell.angle_alpha   90.00
_cell.angle_beta   90.00
_cell.angle_gamma   90.00
#
_symmetry.space_group_name_H-M   'P 1'
#
loop_
_entity.id
_entity.type
_entity.pdbx_description
1 polymer ?
#
loop_
_entity_poly.entity_id
_entity_poly.type
_entity_poly.pdbx_seq_one_letter_code
_entity_poly.pdbx_strand_id
1 'polypeptide(L)'
;MKCSGCSQDFCFDHIAEHRNELSEQLGQCEDQFNEVKIKIEEQKTEPQKNELMKKLDKWEIESIEKIRQMANEIRHELSSCIVEFITDLSLKFQQLTEQIIQCRKANDFSDVEIKFFNEELKRLKDILDNPSDFTIEQDSTTFINKIRLTRKGKSRARFEIVKIKTFARLLSLSGGSNLIRDNAQVGAGFVLDCISSGTAILTGILIYVSLAIFVLSCICVICTGKRSGTCCSQQICQPAILRFVTLNCNFPFYVTRPKNRFRHRMIFLVSSSILRLVAVIIYATVKSGDIDGRQSQVALLCGISVLCPLCMILLDIFRYRIWWHYRPSCDDDRSYQRLSPKHVRFLPYHLLGDNRSMIVPGNQPCINQNTCTKRELEHIMIFHSSKYKPQLRWTELSNSDREKGIYVGFHCTTPEAAVSIAHSDFRINNKPPQMLGFGVYFARSIKGTERKARHSGATICAEVQMGKVKEVTWSQLYTVSNSRRWWKDYDTVYYVHANPNRDEFCVKDPSQILRWVIVVNEAYDANVQRFRLNHEFENTQCGWV
;
A
#
# COMPACT_ATOMS: atom_id res chain seq x y z
N MET A 1 -36.38 59.84 25.25
CA MET A 1 -36.59 58.69 24.34
C MET A 1 -36.37 57.42 25.12
N LYS A 2 -37.27 56.45 24.97
CA LYS A 2 -37.20 55.20 25.72
C LYS A 2 -36.52 54.11 24.90
N CYS A 3 -35.51 53.45 25.46
CA CYS A 3 -34.89 52.28 24.81
C CYS A 3 -35.77 51.05 25.03
N SER A 4 -36.21 50.37 23.97
CA SER A 4 -37.08 49.20 24.08
C SER A 4 -36.39 47.97 24.70
N GLY A 5 -35.05 47.94 24.70
CA GLY A 5 -34.26 46.84 25.27
C GLY A 5 -34.13 46.92 26.79
N CYS A 6 -33.65 48.06 27.31
CA CYS A 6 -33.44 48.24 28.76
C CYS A 6 -34.59 48.97 29.47
N SER A 7 -35.59 49.45 28.72
CA SER A 7 -36.77 50.20 29.22
C SER A 7 -36.45 51.48 29.99
N GLN A 8 -35.23 52.02 29.89
CA GLN A 8 -34.83 53.30 30.49
C GLN A 8 -35.11 54.48 29.55
N ASP A 9 -35.36 55.65 30.13
CA ASP A 9 -35.60 56.91 29.43
C ASP A 9 -34.31 57.74 29.37
N PHE A 10 -33.91 58.14 28.17
CA PHE A 10 -32.72 58.95 27.91
C PHE A 10 -33.09 60.28 27.26
N CYS A 11 -32.34 61.35 27.50
CA CYS A 11 -32.47 62.57 26.69
C CYS A 11 -31.85 62.35 25.29
N PHE A 12 -31.98 63.35 24.41
CA PHE A 12 -31.53 63.24 23.01
C PHE A 12 -30.02 62.98 22.89
N ASP A 13 -29.21 63.51 23.80
CA ASP A 13 -27.75 63.36 23.73
C ASP A 13 -27.29 62.03 24.35
N HIS A 14 -27.87 61.62 25.48
CA HIS A 14 -27.47 60.38 26.17
C HIS A 14 -27.97 59.08 25.50
N ILE A 15 -28.99 59.13 24.62
CA ILE A 15 -29.42 57.94 23.85
C ILE A 15 -28.34 57.51 22.83
N ALA A 16 -27.55 58.46 22.33
CA ALA A 16 -26.45 58.17 21.41
C ALA A 16 -25.29 57.50 22.14
N GLU A 17 -24.95 57.96 23.35
CA GLU A 17 -23.95 57.33 24.22
C GLU A 17 -24.38 55.91 24.60
N HIS A 18 -25.62 55.71 25.02
CA HIS A 18 -26.16 54.38 25.32
C HIS A 18 -26.08 53.42 24.11
N ARG A 19 -26.34 53.92 22.89
CA ARG A 19 -26.23 53.13 21.66
C ARG A 19 -24.78 52.77 21.33
N ASN A 20 -23.84 53.66 21.60
CA ASN A 20 -22.42 53.39 21.44
C ASN A 20 -21.95 52.32 22.43
N GLU A 21 -22.39 52.39 23.70
CA GLU A 21 -22.09 51.38 24.71
C GLU A 21 -22.64 49.99 24.32
N LEU A 22 -23.88 49.91 23.83
CA LEU A 22 -24.45 48.66 23.31
C LEU A 22 -23.70 48.13 22.09
N SER A 23 -23.20 49.01 21.23
CA SER A 23 -22.38 48.62 20.08
C SER A 23 -21.04 48.04 20.51
N GLU A 24 -20.43 48.60 21.57
CA GLU A 24 -19.20 48.07 22.15
C GLU A 24 -19.43 46.70 22.78
N GLN A 25 -20.52 46.54 23.54
CA GLN A 25 -20.91 45.24 24.11
C GLN A 25 -21.18 44.18 23.03
N LEU A 26 -21.80 44.57 21.91
CA LEU A 26 -22.01 43.68 20.77
C LEU A 26 -20.68 43.26 20.13
N GLY A 27 -19.74 44.20 19.96
CA GLY A 27 -18.39 43.90 19.49
C GLY A 27 -17.67 42.87 20.37
N GLN A 28 -17.75 43.05 21.70
CA GLN A 28 -17.18 42.08 22.66
C GLN A 28 -17.84 40.69 22.55
N CYS A 29 -19.15 40.63 22.31
CA CYS A 29 -19.84 39.37 22.06
C CYS A 29 -19.43 38.70 20.74
N GLU A 30 -19.20 39.48 19.68
CA GLU A 30 -18.71 38.96 18.39
C GLU A 30 -17.30 38.38 18.52
N ASP A 31 -16.42 39.05 19.27
CA ASP A 31 -15.07 38.57 19.55
C ASP A 31 -15.09 37.25 20.34
N GLN A 32 -15.90 37.18 21.41
CA GLN A 32 -16.08 35.94 22.18
C GLN A 32 -16.66 34.81 21.33
N PHE A 33 -17.65 35.11 20.48
CA PHE A 33 -18.25 34.14 19.58
C PHE A 33 -17.22 33.58 18.58
N ASN A 34 -16.39 34.45 17.99
CA ASN A 34 -15.35 34.05 17.06
C ASN A 34 -14.27 33.21 17.76
N GLU A 35 -13.86 33.56 18.97
CA GLU A 35 -12.91 32.78 19.77
C GLU A 35 -13.46 31.36 20.05
N VAL A 36 -14.72 31.24 20.46
CA VAL A 36 -15.36 29.95 20.70
C VAL A 36 -15.49 29.14 19.41
N LYS A 37 -15.85 29.78 18.29
CA LYS A 37 -15.96 29.13 16.98
C LYS A 37 -14.61 28.58 16.51
N ILE A 38 -13.54 29.35 16.66
CA ILE A 38 -12.18 28.91 16.35
C ILE A 38 -11.82 27.68 17.19
N LYS A 39 -12.03 27.73 18.52
CA LYS A 39 -11.75 26.58 19.41
C LYS A 39 -12.58 25.33 19.05
N ILE A 40 -13.83 25.48 18.63
CA ILE A 40 -14.67 24.36 18.20
C ILE A 40 -14.15 23.75 16.89
N GLU A 41 -13.84 24.58 15.90
CA GLU A 41 -13.32 24.08 14.62
C GLU A 41 -11.94 23.45 14.80
N GLU A 42 -11.04 24.02 15.62
CA GLU A 42 -9.76 23.42 15.99
C GLU A 42 -9.92 22.03 16.63
N GLN A 43 -10.85 21.88 17.58
CA GLN A 43 -11.12 20.58 18.22
C GLN A 43 -11.75 19.55 17.25
N LYS A 44 -12.41 20.02 16.19
CA LYS A 44 -13.03 19.17 15.16
C LYS A 44 -12.06 18.77 14.07
N THR A 45 -11.16 19.66 13.67
CA THR A 45 -10.09 19.36 12.71
C THR A 45 -8.98 18.55 13.37
N GLU A 46 -8.70 18.79 14.65
CA GLU A 46 -7.63 18.15 15.40
C GLU A 46 -8.10 17.53 16.72
N PRO A 47 -8.95 16.49 16.69
CA PRO A 47 -9.46 15.84 17.89
C PRO A 47 -8.37 15.20 18.77
N GLN A 48 -7.18 14.99 18.22
CA GLN A 48 -5.99 14.50 18.93
C GLN A 48 -5.39 15.54 19.89
N LYS A 49 -5.61 16.84 19.66
CA LYS A 49 -5.19 17.91 20.59
C LYS A 49 -6.06 17.96 21.85
N ASN A 50 -7.18 17.23 21.88
CA ASN A 50 -8.05 17.18 23.04
C ASN A 50 -7.32 16.61 24.26
N GLU A 51 -7.47 17.27 25.42
CA GLU A 51 -6.84 16.86 26.67
C GLU A 51 -7.22 15.44 27.13
N LEU A 52 -8.41 14.95 26.79
CA LEU A 52 -8.80 13.57 27.08
C LEU A 52 -8.07 12.57 26.17
N MET A 53 -7.79 12.94 24.93
CA MET A 53 -7.05 12.10 23.99
C MET A 53 -5.58 12.01 24.41
N LYS A 54 -4.95 13.14 24.77
CA LYS A 54 -3.59 13.14 25.34
C LYS A 54 -3.45 12.25 26.58
N LYS A 55 -4.48 12.22 27.44
CA LYS A 55 -4.50 11.33 28.62
C LYS A 55 -4.60 9.86 28.24
N LEU A 56 -5.34 9.53 27.19
CA LEU A 56 -5.45 8.17 26.67
C LEU A 56 -4.11 7.72 26.07
N ASP A 57 -3.50 8.56 25.22
CA ASP A 57 -2.21 8.29 24.59
C ASP A 57 -1.10 8.10 25.64
N LYS A 58 -1.08 8.97 26.66
CA LYS A 58 -0.14 8.85 27.77
C LYS A 58 -0.29 7.52 28.51
N TRP A 59 -1.52 7.10 28.81
CA TRP A 59 -1.76 5.81 29.46
C TRP A 59 -1.36 4.63 28.57
N GLU A 60 -1.60 4.71 27.26
CA GLU A 60 -1.19 3.67 26.31
C GLU A 60 0.33 3.50 26.31
N ILE A 61 1.07 4.61 26.15
CA ILE A 61 2.53 4.63 26.14
C ILE A 61 3.10 4.07 27.45
N GLU A 62 2.62 4.56 28.59
CA GLU A 62 3.07 4.10 29.91
C GLU A 62 2.77 2.61 30.14
N SER A 63 1.63 2.11 29.64
CA SER A 63 1.25 0.70 29.78
C SER A 63 2.12 -0.21 28.92
N ILE A 64 2.40 0.19 27.67
CA ILE A 64 3.29 -0.57 26.77
C ILE A 64 4.70 -0.62 27.36
N GLU A 65 5.19 0.50 27.89
CA GLU A 65 6.55 0.56 28.44
C GLU A 65 6.70 -0.34 29.68
N LYS A 66 5.70 -0.37 30.57
CA LYS A 66 5.67 -1.31 31.69
C LYS A 66 5.73 -2.76 31.26
N ILE A 67 4.98 -3.14 30.22
CA ILE A 67 5.02 -4.50 29.67
C ILE A 67 6.40 -4.83 29.11
N ARG A 68 7.02 -3.88 28.39
CA ARG A 68 8.37 -4.07 27.82
C ARG A 68 9.42 -4.22 28.90
N GLN A 69 9.38 -3.38 29.93
CA GLN A 69 10.31 -3.43 31.05
C GLN A 69 10.25 -4.79 31.74
N MET A 70 9.05 -5.22 32.16
CA MET A 70 8.85 -6.52 32.82
C MET A 70 9.30 -7.70 31.95
N ALA A 71 8.97 -7.68 30.65
CA ALA A 71 9.42 -8.72 29.74
C ALA A 71 10.95 -8.76 29.59
N ASN A 72 11.63 -7.62 29.67
CA ASN A 72 13.08 -7.55 29.61
C ASN A 72 13.74 -8.01 30.92
N GLU A 73 13.15 -7.69 32.07
CA GLU A 73 13.58 -8.17 33.39
C GLU A 73 13.49 -9.70 33.44
N ILE A 74 12.35 -10.29 33.06
CA ILE A 74 12.18 -11.75 33.02
C ILE A 74 13.14 -12.41 32.03
N ARG A 75 13.38 -11.80 30.85
CA ARG A 75 14.37 -12.32 29.89
C ARG A 75 15.79 -12.30 30.47
N HIS A 76 16.15 -11.26 31.20
CA HIS A 76 17.45 -11.15 31.83
C HIS A 76 17.62 -12.21 32.93
N GLU A 77 16.63 -12.37 33.79
CA GLU A 77 16.62 -13.43 34.82
C GLU A 77 16.73 -14.82 34.21
N LEU A 78 15.91 -15.13 33.20
CA LEU A 78 15.96 -16.40 32.49
C LEU A 78 17.34 -16.64 31.84
N SER A 79 17.91 -15.61 31.24
CA SER A 79 19.24 -15.71 30.63
C SER A 79 20.31 -16.02 31.67
N SER A 80 20.28 -15.36 32.84
CA SER A 80 21.22 -15.65 33.94
C SER A 80 21.08 -17.08 34.43
N CYS A 81 19.85 -17.56 34.66
CA CYS A 81 19.59 -18.93 35.08
C CYS A 81 20.09 -19.97 34.06
N ILE A 82 19.87 -19.73 32.76
CA ILE A 82 20.38 -20.61 31.71
C ILE A 82 21.91 -20.65 31.71
N VAL A 83 22.57 -19.51 31.88
CA VAL A 83 24.04 -19.44 31.93
C VAL A 83 24.59 -20.22 33.12
N GLU A 84 23.99 -20.07 34.31
CA GLU A 84 24.37 -20.82 35.50
C GLU A 84 24.18 -22.33 35.30
N PHE A 85 23.03 -22.75 34.77
CA PHE A 85 22.73 -24.14 34.46
C PHE A 85 23.73 -24.75 33.47
N ILE A 86 24.03 -24.06 32.36
CA ILE A 86 25.00 -24.52 31.37
C ILE A 86 26.42 -24.58 31.95
N THR A 87 26.75 -23.67 32.87
CA THR A 87 28.05 -23.67 33.56
C THR A 87 28.21 -24.88 34.47
N ASP A 88 27.19 -25.21 35.27
CA ASP A 88 27.18 -26.41 36.11
C ASP A 88 27.25 -27.70 35.26
N LEU A 89 26.48 -27.75 34.17
CA LEU A 89 26.51 -28.89 33.24
C LEU A 89 27.89 -29.07 32.59
N SER A 90 28.54 -27.96 32.22
CA SER A 90 29.89 -27.98 31.64
C SER A 90 30.92 -28.52 32.64
N LEU A 91 30.81 -28.16 33.92
CA LEU A 91 31.67 -28.68 34.98
C LEU A 91 31.52 -30.19 35.15
N LYS A 92 30.28 -30.70 35.19
CA LYS A 92 29.99 -32.15 35.26
C LYS A 92 30.53 -32.90 34.05
N PHE A 93 30.37 -32.32 32.85
CA PHE A 93 30.91 -32.91 31.63
C PHE A 93 32.44 -32.96 31.63
N GLN A 94 33.11 -31.91 32.14
CA GLN A 94 34.56 -31.90 32.29
C GLN A 94 35.04 -32.98 33.29
N GLN A 95 34.38 -33.10 34.44
CA GLN A 95 34.70 -34.15 35.42
C GLN A 95 34.57 -35.56 34.82
N LEU A 96 33.49 -35.82 34.07
CA LEU A 96 33.29 -37.09 33.39
C LEU A 96 34.38 -37.35 32.34
N THR A 97 34.78 -36.30 31.61
CA THR A 97 35.88 -36.38 30.63
C THR A 97 37.20 -36.74 31.29
N GLU A 98 37.53 -36.11 32.42
CA GLU A 98 38.74 -36.39 33.18
C GLU A 98 38.75 -37.84 33.71
N GLN A 99 37.63 -38.34 34.23
CA GLN A 99 37.49 -39.74 34.66
C GLN A 99 37.72 -40.73 33.50
N ILE A 100 37.12 -40.49 32.34
CA ILE A 100 37.31 -41.34 31.15
C ILE A 100 38.79 -41.36 30.72
N ILE A 101 39.46 -40.20 30.73
CA ILE A 101 40.88 -40.08 30.39
C ILE A 101 41.75 -40.84 31.40
N GLN A 102 41.44 -40.76 32.70
CA GLN A 102 42.19 -41.47 33.74
C GLN A 102 42.04 -42.99 33.62
N CYS A 103 40.81 -43.52 33.46
CA CYS A 103 40.56 -44.95 33.24
C CYS A 103 41.33 -45.46 32.02
N ARG A 104 41.34 -44.70 30.92
CA ARG A 104 42.09 -45.06 29.71
C ARG A 104 43.61 -45.07 29.93
N LYS A 105 44.15 -44.10 30.68
CA LYS A 105 45.60 -44.04 30.99
C LYS A 105 46.06 -45.15 31.92
N ALA A 106 45.23 -45.53 32.89
CA ALA A 106 45.48 -46.64 33.79
C ALA A 106 45.30 -48.01 33.13
N ASN A 107 44.72 -48.04 31.91
CA ASN A 107 44.28 -49.26 31.23
C ASN A 107 43.34 -50.10 32.12
N ASP A 108 42.57 -49.41 32.98
CA ASP A 108 41.72 -49.94 34.03
C ASP A 108 40.26 -49.62 33.66
N PHE A 109 39.75 -50.40 32.72
CA PHE A 109 38.36 -50.30 32.27
C PHE A 109 37.79 -51.70 32.08
N SER A 110 36.57 -51.90 32.58
CA SER A 110 35.75 -53.07 32.34
C SER A 110 34.43 -52.66 31.66
N ASP A 111 33.63 -53.66 31.29
CA ASP A 111 32.30 -53.43 30.73
C ASP A 111 31.39 -52.63 31.69
N VAL A 112 31.66 -52.68 33.00
CA VAL A 112 30.91 -51.95 34.03
C VAL A 112 31.18 -50.44 33.94
N GLU A 113 32.45 -50.01 33.86
CA GLU A 113 32.79 -48.58 33.76
C GLU A 113 32.35 -47.99 32.41
N ILE A 114 32.45 -48.75 31.32
CA ILE A 114 31.96 -48.31 30.00
C ILE A 114 30.43 -48.11 30.03
N LYS A 115 29.70 -49.01 30.68
CA LYS A 115 28.25 -48.88 30.84
C LYS A 115 27.89 -47.66 31.68
N PHE A 116 28.59 -47.43 32.80
CA PHE A 116 28.41 -46.26 33.65
C PHE A 116 28.62 -44.95 32.87
N PHE A 117 29.71 -44.82 32.10
CA PHE A 117 29.96 -43.60 31.32
C PHE A 117 28.90 -43.35 30.24
N ASN A 118 28.40 -44.40 29.57
CA ASN A 118 27.33 -44.26 28.60
C ASN A 118 26.00 -43.84 29.23
N GLU A 119 25.69 -44.36 30.41
CA GLU A 119 24.49 -43.97 31.17
C GLU A 119 24.57 -42.51 31.62
N GLU A 120 25.71 -42.04 32.12
CA GLU A 120 25.88 -40.64 32.51
C GLU A 120 25.93 -39.67 31.32
N LEU A 121 26.55 -40.06 30.19
CA LEU A 121 26.47 -39.26 28.96
C LEU A 121 25.03 -39.12 28.47
N LYS A 122 24.25 -40.19 28.54
CA LYS A 122 22.83 -40.16 28.18
C LYS A 122 22.06 -39.24 29.12
N ARG A 123 22.29 -39.34 30.43
CA ARG A 123 21.65 -38.48 31.43
C ARG A 123 21.99 -37.00 31.23
N LEU A 124 23.26 -36.66 31.00
CA LEU A 124 23.67 -35.27 30.72
C LEU A 124 23.02 -34.73 29.43
N LYS A 125 22.87 -35.58 28.41
CA LYS A 125 22.18 -35.23 27.17
C LYS A 125 20.69 -34.99 27.39
N ASP A 126 20.02 -35.87 28.15
CA ASP A 126 18.60 -35.75 28.44
C ASP A 126 18.30 -34.47 29.25
N ILE A 127 19.18 -34.11 30.19
CA ILE A 127 19.11 -32.84 30.95
C ILE A 127 19.28 -31.61 30.05
N LEU A 128 20.19 -31.67 29.07
CA LEU A 128 20.41 -30.59 28.10
C LEU A 128 19.22 -30.40 27.15
N ASP A 129 18.64 -31.51 26.69
CA ASP A 129 17.54 -31.50 25.72
C ASP A 129 16.20 -31.10 26.39
N ASN A 130 16.03 -31.35 27.70
CA ASN A 130 14.85 -30.99 28.48
C ASN A 130 15.22 -30.43 29.88
N PRO A 131 15.61 -29.14 29.99
CA PRO A 131 15.88 -28.53 31.29
C PRO A 131 14.57 -28.43 32.09
N SER A 132 14.38 -29.35 33.03
CA SER A 132 13.13 -29.52 33.78
C SER A 132 12.94 -28.48 34.88
N ASP A 133 13.93 -27.61 35.09
CA ASP A 133 14.02 -26.72 36.24
C ASP A 133 13.38 -25.34 36.01
N PHE A 134 12.90 -25.04 34.80
CA PHE A 134 12.35 -23.73 34.46
C PHE A 134 10.93 -23.82 33.89
N THR A 135 9.97 -23.24 34.61
CA THR A 135 8.59 -23.08 34.14
C THR A 135 8.24 -21.61 34.14
N ILE A 136 7.65 -21.14 33.04
CA ILE A 136 7.09 -19.78 32.96
C ILE A 136 5.60 -19.89 33.28
N GLU A 137 5.21 -19.42 34.46
CA GLU A 137 3.82 -19.34 34.87
C GLU A 137 3.29 -17.91 34.69
N GLN A 138 2.00 -17.80 34.34
CA GLN A 138 1.34 -16.51 34.21
C GLN A 138 0.64 -16.17 35.53
N ASP A 139 1.00 -15.05 36.14
CA ASP A 139 0.26 -14.52 37.28
C ASP A 139 -1.13 -14.01 36.84
N SER A 140 -2.13 -14.28 37.65
CA SER A 140 -3.54 -13.96 37.41
C SER A 140 -3.93 -12.54 37.83
N THR A 141 -3.01 -11.79 38.43
CA THR A 141 -3.25 -10.41 38.88
C THR A 141 -3.27 -9.41 37.71
N THR A 142 -4.07 -8.34 37.84
CA THR A 142 -4.18 -7.31 36.80
C THR A 142 -2.95 -6.41 36.79
N PHE A 143 -1.99 -6.72 35.91
CA PHE A 143 -0.75 -5.95 35.71
C PHE A 143 -0.98 -4.53 35.17
N ILE A 144 -2.00 -4.34 34.33
CA ILE A 144 -2.35 -3.04 33.73
C ILE A 144 -3.73 -2.58 34.19
N ASN A 145 -3.80 -1.38 34.77
CA ASN A 145 -5.04 -0.76 35.22
C ASN A 145 -5.93 -0.36 34.02
N LYS A 146 -7.18 -0.82 34.00
CA LYS A 146 -8.14 -0.50 32.93
C LYS A 146 -8.74 0.91 33.10
N ILE A 147 -8.60 1.76 32.08
CA ILE A 147 -9.33 3.04 32.02
C ILE A 147 -10.74 2.82 31.44
N ARG A 148 -11.73 3.56 31.96
CA ARG A 148 -13.12 3.55 31.47
C ARG A 148 -13.58 4.95 31.14
N LEU A 149 -14.25 5.11 29.99
CA LEU A 149 -14.93 6.35 29.64
C LEU A 149 -16.30 6.38 30.32
N THR A 150 -16.55 7.38 31.16
CA THR A 150 -17.87 7.62 31.77
C THR A 150 -18.44 8.94 31.24
N ARG A 151 -19.60 8.87 30.59
CA ARG A 151 -20.30 10.07 30.10
C ARG A 151 -21.22 10.58 31.21
N LYS A 152 -20.90 11.73 31.81
CA LYS A 152 -21.86 12.47 32.65
C LYS A 152 -23.05 12.90 31.76
N GLY A 153 -24.27 12.76 32.26
CA GLY A 153 -25.52 12.83 31.47
C GLY A 153 -25.65 14.06 30.55
N LYS A 154 -26.43 13.91 29.47
CA LYS A 154 -26.72 14.97 28.49
C LYS A 154 -27.43 16.16 29.18
N SER A 155 -26.72 17.24 29.49
CA SER A 155 -27.36 18.54 29.67
C SER A 155 -27.94 18.99 28.32
N ARG A 156 -29.26 18.92 28.22
CA ARG A 156 -30.02 19.34 27.03
C ARG A 156 -30.06 20.87 26.99
N ALA A 157 -29.02 21.51 26.49
CA ALA A 157 -29.09 22.93 26.14
C ALA A 157 -29.98 23.07 24.90
N ARG A 158 -31.18 23.65 25.08
CA ARG A 158 -32.18 23.85 24.03
C ARG A 158 -31.87 25.18 23.34
N PHE A 159 -31.22 25.15 22.18
CA PHE A 159 -31.01 26.32 21.33
C PHE A 159 -32.09 26.36 20.25
N GLU A 160 -32.94 27.39 20.26
CA GLU A 160 -33.85 27.69 19.15
C GLU A 160 -33.13 28.55 18.09
N ILE A 161 -33.11 28.08 16.84
CA ILE A 161 -32.52 28.77 15.70
C ILE A 161 -33.67 29.42 14.89
N VAL A 162 -33.59 30.73 14.69
CA VAL A 162 -34.54 31.53 13.88
C VAL A 162 -34.34 31.22 12.38
N LYS A 163 -35.42 30.82 11.70
CA LYS A 163 -35.44 30.41 10.27
C LYS A 163 -35.42 31.61 9.31
N ILE A 164 -34.46 31.66 8.38
CA ILE A 164 -34.42 32.60 7.24
C ILE A 164 -35.15 31.98 6.04
N LYS A 165 -36.13 32.70 5.48
CA LYS A 165 -37.14 32.22 4.52
C LYS A 165 -37.17 33.10 3.26
N THR A 166 -36.08 33.16 2.49
CA THR A 166 -35.97 34.15 1.39
C THR A 166 -35.42 33.61 0.06
N PHE A 167 -35.23 32.30 -0.12
CA PHE A 167 -34.63 31.78 -1.37
C PHE A 167 -35.62 31.14 -2.38
N ALA A 168 -36.89 30.93 -2.00
CA ALA A 168 -37.85 30.19 -2.84
C ALA A 168 -38.75 31.06 -3.75
N ARG A 169 -38.67 32.40 -3.68
CA ARG A 169 -39.55 33.29 -4.45
C ARG A 169 -38.99 33.75 -5.80
N LEU A 170 -37.75 33.42 -6.13
CA LEU A 170 -37.11 33.87 -7.38
C LEU A 170 -37.30 32.92 -8.57
N LEU A 171 -37.91 31.74 -8.38
CA LEU A 171 -38.01 30.70 -9.42
C LEU A 171 -39.40 30.56 -10.08
N SER A 172 -40.39 31.38 -9.72
CA SER A 172 -41.80 31.17 -10.13
C SER A 172 -42.38 32.19 -11.12
N LEU A 173 -41.56 32.93 -11.87
CA LEU A 173 -42.06 33.93 -12.84
C LEU A 173 -41.31 33.86 -14.18
N SER A 174 -41.72 32.95 -15.08
CA SER A 174 -41.95 33.23 -16.50
C SER A 174 -42.63 32.04 -17.19
N GLY A 175 -43.71 32.29 -17.91
CA GLY A 175 -44.47 31.28 -18.66
C GLY A 175 -45.04 31.86 -19.95
N GLY A 176 -44.72 31.23 -21.08
CA GLY A 176 -45.25 31.54 -22.41
C GLY A 176 -45.08 30.34 -23.36
N SER A 177 -46.18 29.91 -23.98
CA SER A 177 -46.41 28.51 -24.39
C SER A 177 -45.90 28.06 -25.76
N ASN A 178 -45.51 28.98 -26.66
CA ASN A 178 -44.86 28.62 -27.93
C ASN A 178 -43.33 28.73 -27.89
N LEU A 179 -42.79 29.31 -26.80
CA LEU A 179 -41.38 29.25 -26.43
C LEU A 179 -41.02 27.89 -25.80
N ILE A 180 -42.01 27.06 -25.43
CA ILE A 180 -41.81 25.85 -24.62
C ILE A 180 -41.07 24.74 -25.38
N ARG A 181 -41.23 24.62 -26.70
CA ARG A 181 -40.58 23.53 -27.46
C ARG A 181 -39.09 23.81 -27.71
N ASP A 182 -38.75 25.05 -28.04
CA ASP A 182 -37.36 25.49 -28.20
C ASP A 182 -36.67 25.64 -26.83
N ASN A 183 -37.39 26.11 -25.80
CA ASN A 183 -36.87 26.12 -24.42
C ASN A 183 -36.73 24.73 -23.80
N ALA A 184 -37.49 23.73 -24.23
CA ALA A 184 -37.31 22.36 -23.77
C ALA A 184 -36.03 21.74 -24.36
N GLN A 185 -35.70 22.02 -25.62
CA GLN A 185 -34.45 21.58 -26.25
C GLN A 185 -33.24 22.33 -25.67
N VAL A 186 -33.34 23.65 -25.49
CA VAL A 186 -32.30 24.47 -24.84
C VAL A 186 -32.16 24.10 -23.36
N GLY A 187 -33.28 23.85 -22.67
CA GLY A 187 -33.31 23.41 -21.28
C GLY A 187 -32.73 22.00 -21.08
N ALA A 188 -33.01 21.07 -21.99
CA ALA A 188 -32.38 19.74 -22.00
C ALA A 188 -30.88 19.85 -22.29
N GLY A 189 -30.48 20.70 -23.24
CA GLY A 189 -29.08 21.02 -23.52
C GLY A 189 -28.37 21.62 -22.30
N PHE A 190 -29.02 22.54 -21.58
CA PHE A 190 -28.49 23.16 -20.36
C PHE A 190 -28.40 22.17 -19.19
N VAL A 191 -29.40 21.30 -19.00
CA VAL A 191 -29.36 20.28 -17.95
C VAL A 191 -28.27 19.25 -18.23
N LEU A 192 -28.14 18.79 -19.48
CA LEU A 192 -27.05 17.90 -19.90
C LEU A 192 -25.68 18.58 -19.77
N ASP A 193 -25.60 19.85 -20.13
CA ASP A 193 -24.40 20.66 -19.95
C ASP A 193 -24.08 20.77 -18.47
N CYS A 194 -24.97 21.25 -17.60
CA CYS A 194 -24.77 21.34 -16.14
C CYS A 194 -24.37 20.02 -15.48
N ILE A 195 -24.98 18.89 -15.87
CA ILE A 195 -24.62 17.57 -15.34
C ILE A 195 -23.21 17.16 -15.80
N SER A 196 -22.83 17.43 -17.06
CA SER A 196 -21.47 17.15 -17.56
C SER A 196 -20.43 18.15 -17.05
N SER A 197 -20.84 19.40 -16.85
CA SER A 197 -20.01 20.58 -16.70
C SER A 197 -19.77 20.95 -15.25
N GLY A 198 -20.62 20.57 -14.29
CA GLY A 198 -20.32 20.79 -12.87
C GLY A 198 -18.96 20.18 -12.49
N THR A 199 -18.67 18.96 -12.94
CA THR A 199 -17.37 18.33 -12.73
C THR A 199 -16.31 18.79 -13.72
N ALA A 200 -16.64 18.96 -15.00
CA ALA A 200 -15.64 19.25 -16.02
C ALA A 200 -15.24 20.74 -16.12
N ILE A 201 -16.11 21.69 -15.75
CA ILE A 201 -15.77 23.11 -15.57
C ILE A 201 -14.94 23.28 -14.31
N LEU A 202 -15.31 22.66 -13.19
CA LEU A 202 -14.48 22.73 -11.97
C LEU A 202 -13.08 22.14 -12.23
N THR A 203 -13.02 21.01 -12.93
CA THR A 203 -11.75 20.39 -13.36
C THR A 203 -11.01 21.28 -14.38
N GLY A 204 -11.71 21.87 -15.34
CA GLY A 204 -11.15 22.74 -16.39
C GLY A 204 -10.59 24.06 -15.85
N ILE A 205 -11.31 24.73 -14.95
CA ILE A 205 -10.84 25.95 -14.25
C ILE A 205 -9.56 25.63 -13.48
N LEU A 206 -9.51 24.48 -12.80
CA LEU A 206 -8.31 24.09 -12.04
C LEU A 206 -7.13 23.71 -12.94
N ILE A 207 -7.38 23.08 -14.09
CA ILE A 207 -6.34 22.83 -15.11
C ILE A 207 -5.80 24.15 -15.65
N TYR A 208 -6.68 25.11 -15.96
CA TYR A 208 -6.29 26.43 -16.44
C TYR A 208 -5.48 27.22 -15.41
N VAL A 209 -5.90 27.20 -14.14
CA VAL A 209 -5.14 27.78 -13.03
C VAL A 209 -3.78 27.09 -12.88
N SER A 210 -3.72 25.76 -12.97
CA SER A 210 -2.46 25.01 -12.90
C SER A 210 -1.51 25.34 -14.05
N LEU A 211 -2.04 25.50 -15.27
CA LEU A 211 -1.29 25.93 -16.46
C LEU A 211 -0.80 27.38 -16.33
N ALA A 212 -1.64 28.29 -15.85
CA ALA A 212 -1.28 29.67 -15.62
C ALA A 212 -0.15 29.78 -14.57
N ILE A 213 -0.26 29.04 -13.46
CA ILE A 213 0.81 28.99 -12.45
C ILE A 213 2.08 28.38 -13.05
N PHE A 214 1.99 27.30 -13.84
CA PHE A 214 3.14 26.71 -14.51
C PHE A 214 3.85 27.70 -15.45
N VAL A 215 3.09 28.44 -16.27
CA VAL A 215 3.63 29.46 -17.18
C VAL A 215 4.26 30.61 -16.39
N LEU A 216 3.60 31.11 -15.33
CA LEU A 216 4.15 32.12 -14.43
C LEU A 216 5.44 31.64 -13.77
N SER A 217 5.51 30.39 -13.34
CA SER A 217 6.72 29.76 -12.79
C SER A 217 7.84 29.67 -13.83
N CYS A 218 7.54 29.28 -15.07
CA CYS A 218 8.51 29.27 -16.17
C CYS A 218 9.05 30.66 -16.47
N ILE A 219 8.18 31.69 -16.53
CA ILE A 219 8.58 33.08 -16.73
C ILE A 219 9.47 33.54 -15.56
N CYS A 220 9.12 33.20 -14.32
CA CYS A 220 9.89 33.57 -13.15
C CYS A 220 11.31 32.95 -13.14
N VAL A 221 11.46 31.70 -13.61
CA VAL A 221 12.77 31.03 -13.77
C VAL A 221 13.60 31.70 -14.86
N ILE A 222 12.98 32.08 -15.99
CA ILE A 222 13.66 32.79 -17.08
C ILE A 222 14.12 34.18 -16.64
N CYS A 223 13.27 34.93 -15.92
CA CYS A 223 13.56 36.31 -15.51
C CYS A 223 14.57 36.41 -14.36
N THR A 224 14.65 35.43 -13.46
CA THR A 224 15.52 35.51 -12.28
C THR A 224 16.94 34.97 -12.49
N GLY A 225 17.22 34.33 -13.64
CA GLY A 225 18.56 33.86 -14.01
C GLY A 225 19.20 32.82 -13.07
N LYS A 226 18.52 32.44 -11.99
CA LYS A 226 19.01 31.46 -11.01
C LYS A 226 18.60 30.05 -11.44
N ARG A 227 19.60 29.20 -11.72
CA ARG A 227 19.46 27.74 -11.73
C ARG A 227 19.11 27.25 -10.32
N SER A 228 17.87 27.43 -9.88
CA SER A 228 17.37 26.77 -8.66
C SER A 228 16.57 25.54 -9.09
N GLY A 229 17.17 24.36 -8.91
CA GLY A 229 16.59 23.08 -9.30
C GLY A 229 15.50 22.55 -8.37
N THR A 230 14.98 23.33 -7.41
CA THR A 230 14.19 22.74 -6.31
C THR A 230 12.98 23.54 -5.82
N CYS A 231 12.84 24.83 -6.11
CA CYS A 231 11.80 25.64 -5.43
C CYS A 231 10.42 25.63 -6.14
N CYS A 232 10.38 25.73 -7.48
CA CYS A 232 9.10 25.85 -8.21
C CYS A 232 8.35 24.53 -8.43
N SER A 233 9.02 23.36 -8.38
CA SER A 233 8.32 22.09 -8.57
C SER A 233 7.52 21.65 -7.35
N GLN A 234 7.79 22.15 -6.14
CA GLN A 234 7.14 21.66 -4.91
C GLN A 234 5.72 22.21 -4.69
N GLN A 235 5.42 23.46 -5.06
CA GLN A 235 4.12 24.08 -4.74
C GLN A 235 2.96 23.63 -5.65
N ILE A 236 3.17 23.46 -6.97
CA ILE A 236 2.17 22.87 -7.89
C ILE A 236 2.09 21.33 -7.70
N CYS A 237 3.05 20.74 -7.00
CA CYS A 237 3.11 19.31 -6.70
C CYS A 237 2.51 18.92 -5.36
N GLN A 238 1.71 19.78 -4.72
CA GLN A 238 0.84 19.33 -3.63
C GLN A 238 0.03 18.13 -4.14
N PRO A 239 0.28 16.90 -3.62
CA PRO A 239 -0.28 15.69 -4.18
C PRO A 239 -1.81 15.71 -4.19
N ALA A 240 -2.42 16.46 -3.25
CA ALA A 240 -3.85 16.68 -3.16
C ALA A 240 -4.43 17.40 -4.39
N ILE A 241 -3.81 18.49 -4.85
CA ILE A 241 -4.28 19.29 -5.99
C ILE A 241 -4.16 18.48 -7.29
N LEU A 242 -2.99 17.86 -7.52
CA LEU A 242 -2.76 17.01 -8.68
C LEU A 242 -3.74 15.81 -8.72
N ARG A 243 -4.09 15.25 -7.56
CA ARG A 243 -5.04 14.12 -7.46
C ARG A 243 -6.48 14.55 -7.66
N PHE A 244 -6.87 15.72 -7.15
CA PHE A 244 -8.20 16.28 -7.37
C PHE A 244 -8.43 16.63 -8.85
N VAL A 245 -7.46 17.32 -9.47
CA VAL A 245 -7.48 17.67 -10.90
C VAL A 245 -7.51 16.43 -11.78
N THR A 246 -6.77 15.39 -11.40
CA THR A 246 -6.81 14.14 -12.15
C THR A 246 -8.01 13.26 -11.81
N LEU A 247 -8.99 13.66 -11.00
CA LEU A 247 -10.06 12.75 -10.55
C LEU A 247 -9.50 11.40 -10.05
N ASN A 248 -8.28 11.44 -9.48
CA ASN A 248 -7.62 10.29 -8.90
C ASN A 248 -8.28 10.03 -7.55
N CYS A 249 -9.50 9.53 -7.58
CA CYS A 249 -10.12 8.94 -6.40
C CYS A 249 -9.24 7.74 -6.02
N ASN A 250 -8.52 7.85 -4.91
CA ASN A 250 -7.88 6.70 -4.25
C ASN A 250 -8.95 5.97 -3.45
N PHE A 251 -10.09 5.66 -4.08
CA PHE A 251 -11.02 4.74 -3.48
C PHE A 251 -10.21 3.48 -3.17
N PRO A 252 -10.15 3.05 -1.90
CA PRO A 252 -9.34 1.93 -1.44
C PRO A 252 -9.35 0.69 -2.37
N PHE A 253 -10.50 0.44 -3.01
CA PHE A 253 -10.72 -0.67 -3.93
C PHE A 253 -9.97 -0.60 -5.28
N TYR A 254 -9.46 0.57 -5.67
CA TYR A 254 -8.74 0.76 -6.93
C TYR A 254 -7.22 0.61 -6.79
N VAL A 255 -6.69 0.70 -5.58
CA VAL A 255 -5.25 0.64 -5.27
C VAL A 255 -4.63 -0.71 -5.70
N THR A 256 -5.42 -1.78 -5.67
CA THR A 256 -4.99 -3.12 -6.10
C THR A 256 -5.38 -3.48 -7.53
N ARG A 257 -6.15 -2.62 -8.21
CA ARG A 257 -6.76 -2.92 -9.51
C ARG A 257 -6.63 -1.73 -10.47
N PRO A 258 -5.41 -1.34 -10.85
CA PRO A 258 -5.17 -0.19 -11.74
C PRO A 258 -5.90 -0.34 -13.09
N LYS A 259 -6.04 -1.57 -13.60
CA LYS A 259 -6.81 -1.86 -14.82
C LYS A 259 -8.29 -1.51 -14.69
N ASN A 260 -8.92 -1.84 -13.56
CA ASN A 260 -10.33 -1.52 -13.34
C ASN A 260 -10.52 -0.01 -13.16
N ARG A 261 -9.61 0.64 -12.42
CA ARG A 261 -9.59 2.11 -12.27
C ARG A 261 -9.54 2.79 -13.63
N PHE A 262 -8.58 2.41 -14.47
CA PHE A 262 -8.41 2.93 -15.81
C PHE A 262 -9.67 2.70 -16.66
N ARG A 263 -10.22 1.47 -16.66
CA ARG A 263 -11.43 1.14 -17.43
C ARG A 263 -12.62 2.01 -17.03
N HIS A 264 -12.92 2.13 -15.74
CA HIS A 264 -14.05 2.94 -15.27
C HIS A 264 -13.87 4.42 -15.60
N ARG A 265 -12.64 4.93 -15.46
CA ARG A 265 -12.34 6.33 -15.78
C ARG A 265 -12.41 6.63 -17.27
N MET A 266 -11.93 5.71 -18.11
CA MET A 266 -12.07 5.81 -19.56
C MET A 266 -13.53 5.79 -20.00
N ILE A 267 -14.36 4.90 -19.44
CA ILE A 267 -15.81 4.88 -19.72
C ILE A 267 -16.44 6.23 -19.34
N PHE A 268 -16.13 6.75 -18.14
CA PHE A 268 -16.65 8.03 -17.68
C PHE A 268 -16.24 9.18 -18.61
N LEU A 269 -14.94 9.32 -18.92
CA LEU A 269 -14.43 10.41 -19.76
C LEU A 269 -14.95 10.32 -21.19
N VAL A 270 -15.03 9.13 -21.79
CA VAL A 270 -15.61 8.94 -23.12
C VAL A 270 -17.10 9.30 -23.11
N SER A 271 -17.86 8.85 -22.11
CA SER A 271 -19.28 9.20 -22.00
C SER A 271 -19.50 10.71 -21.82
N SER A 272 -18.65 11.37 -21.02
CA SER A 272 -18.66 12.83 -20.83
C SER A 272 -18.34 13.57 -22.14
N SER A 273 -17.32 13.14 -22.88
CA SER A 273 -16.99 13.69 -24.20
C SER A 273 -18.13 13.55 -25.19
N ILE A 274 -18.81 12.40 -25.22
CA ILE A 274 -19.98 12.16 -26.09
C ILE A 274 -21.12 13.10 -25.71
N LEU A 275 -21.47 13.19 -24.42
CA LEU A 275 -22.53 14.10 -23.96
C LEU A 275 -22.25 15.56 -24.32
N ARG A 276 -20.98 15.99 -24.22
CA ARG A 276 -20.57 17.33 -24.63
C ARG A 276 -20.64 17.54 -26.13
N LEU A 277 -20.20 16.57 -26.93
CA LEU A 277 -20.36 16.64 -28.39
C LEU A 277 -21.84 16.75 -28.79
N VAL A 278 -22.73 16.00 -28.11
CA VAL A 278 -24.19 16.11 -28.32
C VAL A 278 -24.69 17.50 -27.94
N ALA A 279 -24.25 18.07 -26.81
CA ALA A 279 -24.62 19.43 -26.42
C ALA A 279 -24.15 20.47 -27.46
N VAL A 280 -22.92 20.35 -27.98
CA VAL A 280 -22.40 21.21 -29.06
C VAL A 280 -23.28 21.11 -30.30
N ILE A 281 -23.67 19.90 -30.71
CA ILE A 281 -24.55 19.68 -31.86
C ILE A 281 -25.92 20.32 -31.62
N ILE A 282 -26.50 20.17 -30.42
CA ILE A 282 -27.77 20.80 -30.06
C ILE A 282 -27.66 22.32 -30.17
N TYR A 283 -26.64 22.94 -29.54
CA TYR A 283 -26.44 24.38 -29.59
C TYR A 283 -26.16 24.90 -31.01
N ALA A 284 -25.54 24.10 -31.87
CA ALA A 284 -25.27 24.46 -33.26
C ALA A 284 -26.49 24.28 -34.19
N THR A 285 -27.47 23.46 -33.81
CA THR A 285 -28.62 23.10 -34.67
C THR A 285 -29.90 23.88 -34.34
N VAL A 286 -29.99 24.48 -33.15
CA VAL A 286 -31.09 25.40 -32.80
C VAL A 286 -31.03 26.60 -33.77
N LYS A 287 -32.02 26.70 -34.67
CA LYS A 287 -32.13 27.81 -35.62
C LYS A 287 -32.31 29.11 -34.84
N SER A 288 -31.41 30.06 -35.10
CA SER A 288 -31.43 31.41 -34.54
C SER A 288 -32.64 32.19 -35.07
N GLY A 289 -33.81 32.00 -34.44
CA GLY A 289 -34.88 32.98 -34.54
C GLY A 289 -34.50 34.19 -33.70
N ASP A 290 -34.00 35.24 -34.35
CA ASP A 290 -33.79 36.62 -33.85
C ASP A 290 -32.96 36.83 -32.55
N ILE A 291 -32.51 35.77 -31.90
CA ILE A 291 -31.70 35.87 -30.69
C ILE A 291 -30.23 35.89 -31.10
N ASP A 292 -29.65 37.09 -31.01
CA ASP A 292 -28.24 37.49 -30.93
C ASP A 292 -27.21 36.35 -30.90
N GLY A 293 -26.09 36.53 -31.60
CA GLY A 293 -24.95 35.60 -31.77
C GLY A 293 -24.33 34.95 -30.52
N ARG A 294 -24.90 35.15 -29.32
CA ARG A 294 -24.66 34.42 -28.07
C ARG A 294 -24.78 32.90 -28.22
N GLN A 295 -25.71 32.37 -29.04
CA GLN A 295 -25.84 30.91 -29.21
C GLN A 295 -24.61 30.30 -29.89
N SER A 296 -24.08 30.96 -30.92
CA SER A 296 -22.83 30.54 -31.56
C SER A 296 -21.65 30.60 -30.60
N GLN A 297 -21.62 31.57 -29.68
CA GLN A 297 -20.60 31.67 -28.63
C GLN A 297 -20.72 30.54 -27.61
N VAL A 298 -21.93 30.16 -27.21
CA VAL A 298 -22.16 29.02 -26.30
C VAL A 298 -21.77 27.70 -26.96
N ALA A 299 -22.13 27.48 -28.23
CA ALA A 299 -21.70 26.31 -28.99
C ALA A 299 -20.16 26.23 -29.09
N LEU A 300 -19.50 27.37 -29.34
CA LEU A 300 -18.04 27.46 -29.39
C LEU A 300 -17.41 27.16 -28.03
N LEU A 301 -17.90 27.74 -26.94
CA LEU A 301 -17.42 27.48 -25.58
C LEU A 301 -17.61 26.00 -25.20
N CYS A 302 -18.77 25.43 -25.51
CA CYS A 302 -19.04 24.02 -25.29
C CYS A 302 -18.09 23.14 -26.13
N GLY A 303 -17.80 23.53 -27.37
CA GLY A 303 -16.84 22.87 -28.25
C GLY A 303 -15.41 22.87 -27.70
N ILE A 304 -14.92 24.03 -27.24
CA ILE A 304 -13.61 24.15 -26.56
C ILE A 304 -13.58 23.26 -25.32
N SER A 305 -14.69 23.18 -24.59
CA SER A 305 -14.78 22.35 -23.38
C SER A 305 -14.61 20.85 -23.64
N VAL A 306 -14.84 20.35 -24.87
CA VAL A 306 -14.59 18.95 -25.26
C VAL A 306 -13.09 18.62 -25.24
N LEU A 307 -12.21 19.61 -25.43
CA LEU A 307 -10.77 19.39 -25.40
C LEU A 307 -10.29 18.93 -24.01
N CYS A 308 -10.93 19.39 -22.93
CA CYS A 308 -10.57 18.99 -21.57
C CYS A 308 -10.67 17.47 -21.31
N PRO A 309 -11.83 16.80 -21.49
CA PRO A 309 -11.92 15.36 -21.30
C PRO A 309 -11.07 14.56 -22.30
N LEU A 310 -10.85 15.06 -23.52
CA LEU A 310 -9.91 14.45 -24.47
C LEU A 310 -8.46 14.49 -23.97
N CYS A 311 -8.00 15.65 -23.48
CA CYS A 311 -6.69 15.76 -22.83
C CYS A 311 -6.58 14.84 -21.61
N MET A 312 -7.64 14.72 -20.81
CA MET A 312 -7.68 13.79 -19.68
C MET A 312 -7.58 12.33 -20.11
N ILE A 313 -8.25 11.94 -21.20
CA ILE A 313 -8.11 10.61 -21.80
C ILE A 313 -6.67 10.35 -22.21
N LEU A 314 -6.01 11.30 -22.87
CA LEU A 314 -4.62 11.17 -23.28
C LEU A 314 -3.68 11.01 -22.07
N LEU A 315 -3.88 11.81 -21.02
CA LEU A 315 -3.13 11.69 -19.77
C LEU A 315 -3.36 10.34 -19.08
N ASP A 316 -4.58 9.81 -19.12
CA ASP A 316 -4.89 8.50 -18.55
C ASP A 316 -4.30 7.36 -19.37
N ILE A 317 -4.29 7.47 -20.70
CA ILE A 317 -3.60 6.51 -21.57
C ILE A 317 -2.10 6.54 -21.27
N PHE A 318 -1.52 7.73 -21.10
CA PHE A 318 -0.11 7.88 -20.72
C PHE A 318 0.19 7.23 -19.37
N ARG A 319 -0.62 7.52 -18.34
CA ARG A 319 -0.49 6.88 -17.01
C ARG A 319 -0.67 5.38 -17.09
N TYR A 320 -1.71 4.90 -17.77
CA TYR A 320 -1.94 3.49 -18.00
C TYR A 320 -0.73 2.84 -18.66
N ARG A 321 -0.09 3.51 -19.63
CA ARG A 321 1.12 3.02 -20.26
C ARG A 321 2.28 2.92 -19.25
N ILE A 322 2.51 3.93 -18.42
CA ILE A 322 3.53 3.88 -17.35
C ILE A 322 3.28 2.70 -16.40
N TRP A 323 2.03 2.45 -16.03
CA TRP A 323 1.68 1.42 -15.04
C TRP A 323 1.61 0.01 -15.59
N TRP A 324 1.01 -0.13 -16.78
CA TRP A 324 0.74 -1.43 -17.39
C TRP A 324 1.93 -1.93 -18.20
N HIS A 325 2.62 -1.02 -18.88
CA HIS A 325 3.86 -1.27 -19.59
C HIS A 325 5.05 -0.68 -18.83
N TYR A 326 5.00 -0.81 -17.50
CA TYR A 326 6.07 -0.37 -16.62
C TYR A 326 7.40 -0.99 -17.03
N ARG A 327 8.45 -0.18 -16.97
CA ARG A 327 9.84 -0.60 -17.17
C ARG A 327 10.70 -0.02 -16.06
N PRO A 328 11.51 -0.85 -15.37
CA PRO A 328 12.42 -0.35 -14.36
C PRO A 328 13.54 0.47 -15.00
N SER A 329 14.16 1.38 -14.26
CA SER A 329 15.21 2.26 -14.82
C SER A 329 16.41 1.49 -15.38
N CYS A 330 16.70 0.30 -14.86
CA CYS A 330 17.75 -0.56 -15.38
C CYS A 330 17.44 -1.20 -16.75
N ASP A 331 16.23 -0.99 -17.29
CA ASP A 331 15.80 -1.40 -18.64
C ASP A 331 15.84 -0.25 -19.67
N ASP A 332 16.09 1.00 -19.25
CA ASP A 332 15.96 2.18 -20.13
C ASP A 332 16.91 2.09 -21.35
N ASP A 333 18.13 1.61 -21.15
CA ASP A 333 19.15 1.43 -22.20
C ASP A 333 18.80 0.32 -23.21
N ARG A 334 17.83 -0.54 -22.89
CA ARG A 334 17.40 -1.68 -23.71
C ARG A 334 15.99 -1.54 -24.24
N SER A 335 15.44 -0.33 -24.23
CA SER A 335 14.07 -0.03 -24.65
C SER A 335 13.69 -0.60 -26.04
N TYR A 336 14.67 -0.74 -26.95
CA TYR A 336 14.48 -1.31 -28.29
C TYR A 336 14.57 -2.84 -28.37
N GLN A 337 15.14 -3.50 -27.36
CA GLN A 337 15.22 -4.96 -27.35
C GLN A 337 13.84 -5.55 -27.06
N ARG A 338 13.49 -6.59 -27.82
CA ARG A 338 12.25 -7.33 -27.61
C ARG A 338 12.35 -8.09 -26.28
N LEU A 339 11.30 -8.02 -25.47
CA LEU A 339 11.16 -8.86 -24.28
C LEU A 339 10.84 -10.29 -24.71
N SER A 340 11.26 -11.27 -23.91
CA SER A 340 10.87 -12.66 -24.08
C SER A 340 9.35 -12.79 -24.15
N PRO A 341 8.80 -13.63 -25.04
CA PRO A 341 7.35 -13.87 -25.09
C PRO A 341 6.80 -14.52 -23.81
N LYS A 342 7.66 -15.12 -22.98
CA LYS A 342 7.30 -15.71 -21.68
C LYS A 342 7.30 -14.68 -20.55
N HIS A 343 7.99 -13.55 -20.75
CA HIS A 343 7.96 -12.46 -19.79
C HIS A 343 6.62 -11.72 -19.89
N VAL A 344 5.82 -11.77 -18.82
CA VAL A 344 4.47 -11.18 -18.80
C VAL A 344 4.56 -9.66 -18.70
N ARG A 345 5.28 -9.16 -17.69
CA ARG A 345 5.63 -7.74 -17.50
C ARG A 345 6.51 -7.52 -16.28
N PHE A 346 7.06 -6.31 -16.19
CA PHE A 346 7.52 -5.75 -14.92
C PHE A 346 6.34 -5.22 -14.11
N LEU A 347 6.39 -5.48 -12.81
CA LEU A 347 5.45 -4.96 -11.84
C LEU A 347 6.17 -3.91 -10.98
N PRO A 348 5.60 -2.71 -10.83
CA PRO A 348 6.14 -1.74 -9.89
C PRO A 348 6.19 -2.25 -8.45
N TYR A 349 7.27 -1.97 -7.74
CA TYR A 349 7.53 -2.49 -6.39
C TYR A 349 6.41 -2.19 -5.37
N HIS A 350 5.87 -0.98 -5.39
CA HIS A 350 4.85 -0.56 -4.43
C HIS A 350 3.50 -1.30 -4.62
N LEU A 351 3.31 -2.05 -5.71
CA LEU A 351 2.14 -2.93 -5.87
C LEU A 351 2.24 -4.22 -5.07
N LEU A 352 3.41 -4.56 -4.53
CA LEU A 352 3.60 -5.76 -3.74
C LEU A 352 2.71 -5.80 -2.50
N GLY A 353 2.36 -7.03 -2.11
CA GLY A 353 1.58 -7.38 -0.91
C GLY A 353 2.07 -6.72 0.39
N ASP A 354 3.34 -6.37 0.47
CA ASP A 354 3.98 -5.82 1.67
C ASP A 354 3.50 -4.40 1.96
N ASN A 355 3.07 -3.70 0.91
CA ASN A 355 2.54 -2.34 0.98
C ASN A 355 1.01 -2.32 1.11
N ARG A 356 0.39 -3.47 1.38
CA ARG A 356 -1.06 -3.63 1.49
C ARG A 356 -1.51 -3.43 2.93
N SER A 357 -2.65 -2.77 3.11
CA SER A 357 -3.23 -2.50 4.42
C SER A 357 -4.43 -3.39 4.67
N MET A 358 -4.43 -4.09 5.82
CA MET A 358 -5.58 -4.90 6.24
C MET A 358 -6.83 -4.06 6.54
N ILE A 359 -6.63 -2.78 6.88
CA ILE A 359 -7.71 -1.89 7.33
C ILE A 359 -8.38 -1.20 6.13
N VAL A 360 -7.66 -1.03 5.01
CA VAL A 360 -8.11 -0.24 3.85
C VAL A 360 -8.89 -1.16 2.87
N PRO A 361 -10.23 -1.00 2.72
CA PRO A 361 -11.05 -1.93 1.94
C PRO A 361 -10.58 -2.08 0.49
N GLY A 362 -10.37 -3.31 0.03
CA GLY A 362 -9.87 -3.55 -1.34
C GLY A 362 -8.39 -3.19 -1.59
N ASN A 363 -7.67 -2.72 -0.56
CA ASN A 363 -6.21 -2.78 -0.47
C ASN A 363 -5.73 -3.88 0.49
N GLN A 364 -6.62 -4.82 0.83
CA GLN A 364 -6.32 -5.91 1.73
C GLN A 364 -5.48 -6.99 1.02
N PRO A 365 -4.54 -7.63 1.73
CA PRO A 365 -3.95 -8.87 1.25
C PRO A 365 -5.04 -9.93 1.07
N CYS A 366 -4.74 -10.98 0.31
CA CYS A 366 -5.71 -12.05 0.14
C CYS A 366 -6.03 -12.71 1.49
N ILE A 367 -7.33 -12.92 1.77
CA ILE A 367 -7.84 -13.44 3.03
C ILE A 367 -7.33 -14.87 3.29
N ASN A 368 -7.26 -15.69 2.24
CA ASN A 368 -6.78 -17.06 2.36
C ASN A 368 -5.26 -17.10 2.18
N GLN A 369 -4.55 -17.10 3.31
CA GLN A 369 -3.09 -17.12 3.36
C GLN A 369 -2.44 -18.49 3.09
N ASN A 370 -3.24 -19.56 2.94
CA ASN A 370 -2.71 -20.91 2.74
C ASN A 370 -3.08 -21.49 1.36
N THR A 371 -4.23 -21.14 0.79
CA THR A 371 -4.74 -21.75 -0.47
C THR A 371 -5.53 -20.73 -1.32
N CYS A 372 -4.84 -19.75 -1.91
CA CYS A 372 -5.46 -18.85 -2.88
C CYS A 372 -5.80 -19.59 -4.18
N THR A 373 -7.07 -19.53 -4.59
CA THR A 373 -7.57 -20.10 -5.84
C THR A 373 -7.09 -19.33 -7.07
N LYS A 374 -6.71 -18.06 -6.92
CA LYS A 374 -6.21 -17.21 -8.00
C LYS A 374 -4.69 -17.34 -8.11
N ARG A 375 -4.24 -18.25 -8.97
CA ARG A 375 -2.82 -18.55 -9.19
C ARG A 375 -2.14 -17.71 -10.28
N GLU A 376 -2.78 -16.63 -10.73
CA GLU A 376 -2.15 -15.69 -11.66
C GLU A 376 -0.90 -15.07 -11.02
N LEU A 377 0.22 -15.05 -11.75
CA LEU A 377 1.51 -14.60 -11.22
C LEU A 377 1.47 -13.18 -10.66
N GLU A 378 0.72 -12.30 -11.33
CA GLU A 378 0.50 -10.92 -10.87
C GLU A 378 -0.28 -10.89 -9.56
N HIS A 379 -1.33 -11.70 -9.43
CA HIS A 379 -2.09 -11.80 -8.20
C HIS A 379 -1.19 -12.26 -7.04
N ILE A 380 -0.36 -13.25 -7.30
CA ILE A 380 0.60 -13.75 -6.30
C ILE A 380 1.57 -12.64 -5.89
N MET A 381 2.18 -11.90 -6.81
CA MET A 381 3.09 -10.82 -6.43
C MET A 381 2.36 -9.68 -5.70
N ILE A 382 1.18 -9.29 -6.17
CA ILE A 382 0.45 -8.11 -5.71
C ILE A 382 -0.18 -8.30 -4.32
N PHE A 383 -0.66 -9.51 -4.01
CA PHE A 383 -1.44 -9.76 -2.80
C PHE A 383 -0.73 -10.62 -1.76
N HIS A 384 0.46 -11.12 -2.09
CA HIS A 384 1.06 -12.20 -1.32
C HIS A 384 2.59 -12.14 -1.11
N SER A 385 3.24 -10.99 -1.29
CA SER A 385 4.71 -10.94 -1.33
C SER A 385 5.48 -11.22 -0.03
N SER A 386 4.94 -10.96 1.17
CA SER A 386 5.75 -10.89 2.42
C SER A 386 5.78 -12.15 3.26
N LYS A 387 4.67 -12.88 3.35
CA LYS A 387 4.51 -14.00 4.30
C LYS A 387 3.72 -15.18 3.74
N TYR A 388 3.33 -15.11 2.49
CA TYR A 388 2.40 -16.07 1.93
C TYR A 388 3.10 -17.32 1.39
N LYS A 389 2.40 -18.45 1.53
CA LYS A 389 2.70 -19.69 0.83
C LYS A 389 1.64 -19.84 -0.27
N PRO A 390 1.96 -19.53 -1.54
CA PRO A 390 0.96 -19.59 -2.60
C PRO A 390 0.39 -20.93 -2.90
N GLN A 391 1.05 -21.96 -2.41
CA GLN A 391 0.67 -23.32 -2.62
C GLN A 391 1.22 -24.18 -1.48
N LEU A 392 0.55 -25.30 -1.32
CA LEU A 392 1.00 -26.43 -0.51
C LEU A 392 2.37 -26.91 -0.98
N ARG A 393 3.05 -27.70 -0.14
CA ARG A 393 4.27 -28.38 -0.58
C ARG A 393 3.96 -29.27 -1.77
N TRP A 394 4.96 -29.50 -2.61
CA TRP A 394 4.82 -30.49 -3.68
C TRP A 394 4.36 -31.85 -3.12
N THR A 395 4.91 -32.23 -1.97
CA THR A 395 4.59 -33.47 -1.23
C THR A 395 3.18 -33.50 -0.64
N GLU A 396 2.51 -32.35 -0.55
CA GLU A 396 1.17 -32.18 0.04
C GLU A 396 0.09 -31.99 -1.05
N LEU A 397 0.48 -31.84 -2.32
CA LEU A 397 -0.47 -31.72 -3.42
C LEU A 397 -1.20 -33.05 -3.67
N SER A 398 -2.49 -32.93 -3.99
CA SER A 398 -3.30 -34.05 -4.50
C SER A 398 -2.71 -34.63 -5.78
N ASN A 399 -2.94 -35.91 -6.06
CA ASN A 399 -2.48 -36.53 -7.31
C ASN A 399 -2.96 -35.77 -8.54
N SER A 400 -4.23 -35.34 -8.56
CA SER A 400 -4.79 -34.53 -9.65
C SER A 400 -4.08 -33.18 -9.84
N ASP A 401 -3.58 -32.56 -8.77
CA ASP A 401 -2.84 -31.30 -8.89
C ASP A 401 -1.38 -31.52 -9.30
N ARG A 402 -0.78 -32.65 -8.91
CA ARG A 402 0.55 -33.06 -9.39
C ARG A 402 0.52 -33.44 -10.87
N GLU A 403 -0.56 -34.07 -11.34
CA GLU A 403 -0.76 -34.43 -12.75
C GLU A 403 -0.83 -33.20 -13.66
N LYS A 404 -1.44 -32.09 -13.20
CA LYS A 404 -1.36 -30.81 -13.92
C LYS A 404 0.10 -30.35 -14.07
N GLY A 405 0.95 -30.64 -13.09
CA GLY A 405 2.38 -30.37 -13.12
C GLY A 405 2.76 -28.89 -13.02
N ILE A 406 1.80 -27.98 -12.85
CA ILE A 406 2.02 -26.54 -12.80
C ILE A 406 2.26 -26.04 -11.38
N TYR A 407 3.41 -25.41 -11.16
CA TYR A 407 3.85 -24.94 -9.87
C TYR A 407 4.43 -23.53 -9.93
N VAL A 408 4.21 -22.71 -8.90
CA VAL A 408 4.72 -21.34 -8.86
C VAL A 408 6.06 -21.30 -8.14
N GLY A 409 7.09 -20.75 -8.78
CA GLY A 409 8.43 -20.60 -8.22
C GLY A 409 8.82 -19.14 -8.05
N PHE A 410 9.64 -18.88 -7.03
CA PHE A 410 10.26 -17.57 -6.82
C PHE A 410 11.75 -17.64 -7.03
N HIS A 411 12.32 -16.63 -7.69
CA HIS A 411 13.74 -16.50 -7.92
C HIS A 411 14.18 -15.06 -7.61
N CYS A 412 15.18 -14.88 -6.75
CA CYS A 412 15.76 -13.56 -6.49
C CYS A 412 17.15 -13.45 -7.12
N THR A 413 17.41 -12.28 -7.71
CA THR A 413 18.67 -11.98 -8.39
C THR A 413 18.93 -10.46 -8.39
N THR A 414 19.99 -10.01 -9.06
CA THR A 414 20.26 -8.57 -9.23
C THR A 414 19.30 -7.96 -10.26
N PRO A 415 19.04 -6.64 -10.21
CA PRO A 415 18.20 -5.97 -11.21
C PRO A 415 18.65 -6.20 -12.65
N GLU A 416 19.96 -6.15 -12.91
CA GLU A 416 20.55 -6.30 -14.25
C GLU A 416 20.37 -7.73 -14.76
N ALA A 417 20.54 -8.72 -13.89
CA ALA A 417 20.30 -10.12 -14.22
C ALA A 417 18.81 -10.38 -14.49
N ALA A 418 17.91 -9.77 -13.72
CA ALA A 418 16.47 -9.89 -13.94
C ALA A 418 16.04 -9.26 -15.29
N VAL A 419 16.54 -8.07 -15.63
CA VAL A 419 16.32 -7.45 -16.96
C VAL A 419 16.92 -8.32 -18.08
N SER A 420 18.12 -8.86 -17.89
CA SER A 420 18.73 -9.79 -18.84
C SER A 420 17.88 -11.04 -19.08
N ILE A 421 17.28 -11.61 -18.02
CA ILE A 421 16.33 -12.72 -18.12
C ILE A 421 15.05 -12.29 -18.86
N ALA A 422 14.55 -11.08 -18.60
CA ALA A 422 13.37 -10.54 -19.30
C ALA A 422 13.57 -10.48 -20.82
N HIS A 423 14.80 -10.24 -21.29
CA HIS A 423 15.14 -10.18 -22.72
C HIS A 423 15.61 -11.51 -23.33
N SER A 424 16.26 -12.39 -22.57
CA SER A 424 17.00 -13.54 -23.12
C SER A 424 16.65 -14.90 -22.51
N ASP A 425 15.58 -14.99 -21.73
CA ASP A 425 15.15 -16.15 -20.94
C ASP A 425 16.10 -16.53 -19.79
N PHE A 426 15.61 -17.44 -18.94
CA PHE A 426 16.41 -18.08 -17.91
C PHE A 426 17.51 -18.95 -18.55
N ARG A 427 18.67 -19.01 -17.89
CA ARG A 427 19.79 -19.84 -18.31
C ARG A 427 20.20 -20.79 -17.20
N ILE A 428 20.64 -21.97 -17.60
CA ILE A 428 21.15 -22.99 -16.67
C ILE A 428 22.50 -22.52 -16.12
N ASN A 429 22.65 -22.58 -14.79
CA ASN A 429 23.96 -22.45 -14.17
C ASN A 429 24.63 -23.82 -14.08
N ASN A 430 25.75 -23.98 -14.79
CA ASN A 430 26.54 -25.21 -14.84
C ASN A 430 27.80 -25.16 -13.97
N LYS A 431 27.96 -24.15 -13.12
CA LYS A 431 29.16 -23.95 -12.30
C LYS A 431 28.90 -24.39 -10.85
N PRO A 432 29.71 -25.30 -10.29
CA PRO A 432 29.61 -25.66 -8.87
C PRO A 432 30.00 -24.48 -7.96
N PRO A 433 29.54 -24.44 -6.70
CA PRO A 433 28.66 -25.41 -6.05
C PRO A 433 27.16 -25.20 -6.38
N GLN A 434 26.43 -26.31 -6.53
CA GLN A 434 25.00 -26.37 -6.87
C GLN A 434 24.30 -27.47 -6.04
N MET A 435 23.60 -27.08 -4.99
CA MET A 435 23.03 -28.00 -3.99
C MET A 435 22.04 -29.02 -4.55
N LEU A 436 21.21 -28.64 -5.52
CA LEU A 436 20.20 -29.48 -6.17
C LEU A 436 20.61 -29.92 -7.57
N GLY A 437 21.90 -29.85 -7.87
CA GLY A 437 22.45 -30.12 -9.20
C GLY A 437 22.32 -28.95 -10.17
N PHE A 438 22.79 -29.13 -11.39
CA PHE A 438 22.77 -28.07 -12.40
C PHE A 438 21.34 -27.84 -12.91
N GLY A 439 20.93 -26.58 -13.04
CA GLY A 439 19.58 -26.21 -13.47
C GLY A 439 19.22 -24.76 -13.14
N VAL A 440 17.92 -24.47 -13.15
CA VAL A 440 17.36 -23.18 -12.74
C VAL A 440 16.65 -23.34 -11.39
N TYR A 441 17.06 -22.53 -10.41
CA TYR A 441 16.62 -22.66 -9.03
C TYR A 441 15.47 -21.73 -8.70
N PHE A 442 14.49 -22.27 -7.99
CA PHE A 442 13.37 -21.54 -7.43
C PHE A 442 13.19 -21.90 -5.95
N ALA A 443 12.60 -20.99 -5.17
CA ALA A 443 12.05 -21.31 -3.87
C ALA A 443 10.53 -21.34 -3.92
N ARG A 444 9.91 -22.02 -2.95
CA ARG A 444 8.44 -22.07 -2.80
C ARG A 444 7.85 -20.75 -2.29
N SER A 445 8.65 -19.91 -1.65
CA SER A 445 8.22 -18.62 -1.10
C SER A 445 9.29 -17.54 -1.30
N ILE A 446 8.85 -16.28 -1.33
CA ILE A 446 9.72 -15.10 -1.46
C ILE A 446 10.69 -14.99 -0.26
N LYS A 447 10.20 -15.24 0.96
CA LYS A 447 11.07 -15.30 2.14
C LYS A 447 12.15 -16.40 2.06
N GLY A 448 11.88 -17.45 1.27
CA GLY A 448 12.86 -18.51 0.98
C GLY A 448 14.00 -18.02 0.09
N THR A 449 13.73 -17.07 -0.81
CA THR A 449 14.74 -16.52 -1.73
C THR A 449 15.57 -15.39 -1.14
N GLU A 450 15.05 -14.61 -0.19
CA GLU A 450 15.76 -13.48 0.46
C GLU A 450 17.13 -13.87 1.02
N ARG A 451 17.23 -15.03 1.68
CA ARG A 451 18.49 -15.48 2.31
C ARG A 451 19.56 -15.91 1.32
N LYS A 452 19.20 -16.19 0.07
CA LYS A 452 20.15 -16.58 -0.98
C LYS A 452 20.77 -15.38 -1.66
N ALA A 453 20.06 -14.27 -1.63
CA ALA A 453 20.41 -13.10 -2.38
C ALA A 453 21.21 -12.16 -1.48
N ARG A 454 22.52 -12.45 -1.34
CA ARG A 454 23.48 -11.46 -0.83
C ARG A 454 23.50 -10.16 -1.68
N HIS A 455 22.85 -10.20 -2.86
CA HIS A 455 22.59 -9.10 -3.79
C HIS A 455 21.14 -9.10 -4.32
N SER A 456 20.11 -9.20 -3.46
CA SER A 456 18.71 -9.08 -3.91
C SER A 456 18.34 -7.64 -4.23
N GLY A 457 18.14 -7.36 -5.51
CA GLY A 457 17.45 -6.16 -5.97
C GLY A 457 16.24 -6.45 -6.84
N ALA A 458 16.01 -7.70 -7.25
CA ALA A 458 14.85 -8.10 -8.04
C ALA A 458 14.33 -9.48 -7.66
N THR A 459 13.01 -9.65 -7.77
CA THR A 459 12.28 -10.90 -7.53
C THR A 459 11.49 -11.28 -8.78
N ILE A 460 11.62 -12.54 -9.19
CA ILE A 460 10.89 -13.13 -10.30
C ILE A 460 9.91 -14.16 -9.73
N CYS A 461 8.65 -14.06 -10.12
CA CYS A 461 7.63 -15.07 -9.84
C CYS A 461 7.26 -15.75 -11.15
N ALA A 462 7.42 -17.07 -11.20
CA ALA A 462 7.37 -17.84 -12.42
C ALA A 462 6.39 -19.00 -12.30
N GLU A 463 5.74 -19.33 -13.41
CA GLU A 463 4.98 -20.56 -13.58
C GLU A 463 5.88 -21.62 -14.21
N VAL A 464 5.96 -22.77 -13.55
CA VAL A 464 6.94 -23.81 -13.85
C VAL A 464 6.23 -25.15 -14.02
N GLN A 465 6.51 -25.80 -15.15
CA GLN A 465 6.13 -27.18 -15.42
C GLN A 465 7.11 -28.11 -14.70
N MET A 466 6.65 -28.71 -13.60
CA MET A 466 7.48 -29.56 -12.74
C MET A 466 7.83 -30.90 -13.39
N GLY A 467 6.95 -31.44 -14.25
CA GLY A 467 7.15 -32.74 -14.90
C GLY A 467 7.31 -33.86 -13.86
N LYS A 468 8.21 -34.80 -14.13
CA LYS A 468 8.56 -35.86 -13.19
C LYS A 468 9.51 -35.33 -12.12
N VAL A 469 9.07 -35.36 -10.86
CA VAL A 469 9.80 -34.74 -9.73
C VAL A 469 10.53 -35.79 -8.90
N LYS A 470 11.83 -35.53 -8.63
CA LYS A 470 12.61 -36.23 -7.61
C LYS A 470 12.56 -35.46 -6.30
N GLU A 471 11.86 -36.00 -5.31
CA GLU A 471 11.82 -35.43 -3.96
C GLU A 471 13.08 -35.85 -3.20
N VAL A 472 13.74 -34.90 -2.53
CA VAL A 472 14.94 -35.15 -1.73
C VAL A 472 14.85 -34.45 -0.38
N THR A 473 15.39 -35.08 0.66
CA THR A 473 15.62 -34.48 1.98
C THR A 473 17.09 -34.09 2.15
N TRP A 474 17.45 -33.47 3.28
CA TRP A 474 18.82 -33.02 3.55
C TRP A 474 19.84 -34.16 3.44
N SER A 475 19.50 -35.32 4.01
CA SER A 475 20.36 -36.51 3.97
C SER A 475 20.53 -37.08 2.56
N GLN A 476 19.71 -36.68 1.59
CA GLN A 476 19.73 -37.17 0.20
C GLN A 476 20.31 -36.15 -0.80
N LEU A 477 20.67 -34.94 -0.36
CA LEU A 477 21.20 -33.89 -1.24
C LEU A 477 22.46 -34.31 -1.99
N TYR A 478 23.31 -35.13 -1.38
CA TYR A 478 24.52 -35.66 -2.02
C TYR A 478 24.22 -36.47 -3.29
N THR A 479 23.00 -37.00 -3.45
CA THR A 479 22.60 -37.78 -4.63
C THR A 479 22.32 -36.93 -5.87
N VAL A 480 22.19 -35.61 -5.70
CA VAL A 480 21.83 -34.66 -6.78
C VAL A 480 22.81 -33.48 -6.89
N SER A 481 23.51 -33.14 -5.81
CA SER A 481 24.43 -32.02 -5.73
C SER A 481 25.51 -32.07 -6.82
N ASN A 482 25.78 -30.91 -7.44
CA ASN A 482 26.80 -30.74 -8.49
C ASN A 482 26.71 -31.77 -9.63
N SER A 483 25.50 -32.25 -9.95
CA SER A 483 25.31 -33.36 -10.89
C SER A 483 24.17 -33.11 -11.87
N ARG A 484 24.29 -33.74 -13.05
CA ARG A 484 23.21 -33.90 -14.04
C ARG A 484 22.63 -35.31 -14.06
N ARG A 485 23.09 -36.22 -13.18
CA ARG A 485 22.67 -37.65 -13.22
C ARG A 485 21.15 -37.82 -13.16
N TRP A 486 20.46 -36.96 -12.41
CA TRP A 486 19.01 -37.00 -12.28
C TRP A 486 18.25 -36.54 -13.55
N TRP A 487 18.89 -35.85 -14.49
CA TRP A 487 18.23 -35.33 -15.71
C TRP A 487 17.67 -36.44 -16.62
N LYS A 488 18.24 -37.65 -16.54
CA LYS A 488 17.81 -38.83 -17.30
C LYS A 488 16.41 -39.28 -16.89
N ASP A 489 16.15 -39.27 -15.58
CA ASP A 489 14.97 -39.92 -15.02
C ASP A 489 13.92 -38.94 -14.50
N TYR A 490 14.30 -37.67 -14.34
CA TYR A 490 13.49 -36.61 -13.74
C TYR A 490 13.64 -35.27 -14.47
N ASP A 491 12.62 -34.44 -14.38
CA ASP A 491 12.58 -33.08 -14.94
C ASP A 491 12.89 -32.03 -13.88
N THR A 492 12.57 -32.33 -12.63
CA THR A 492 12.76 -31.40 -11.50
C THR A 492 13.24 -32.15 -10.26
N VAL A 493 14.12 -31.51 -9.49
CA VAL A 493 14.45 -31.93 -8.12
C VAL A 493 13.75 -31.00 -7.15
N TYR A 494 13.03 -31.55 -6.18
CA TYR A 494 12.33 -30.81 -5.14
C TYR A 494 12.93 -31.13 -3.77
N TYR A 495 13.48 -30.12 -3.10
CA TYR A 495 14.05 -30.24 -1.78
C TYR A 495 13.02 -29.93 -0.69
N VAL A 496 12.71 -30.97 0.08
CA VAL A 496 11.77 -30.97 1.20
C VAL A 496 12.55 -30.56 2.45
N HIS A 497 12.62 -29.26 2.73
CA HIS A 497 13.35 -28.76 3.90
C HIS A 497 12.55 -28.99 5.18
N ALA A 498 13.23 -29.26 6.30
CA ALA A 498 12.61 -29.31 7.64
C ALA A 498 11.78 -28.04 7.98
N ASN A 499 12.23 -26.86 7.53
CA ASN A 499 11.46 -25.63 7.64
C ASN A 499 10.69 -25.44 6.32
N PRO A 500 9.34 -25.48 6.33
CA PRO A 500 8.55 -25.40 5.12
C PRO A 500 8.70 -24.07 4.37
N ASN A 501 9.28 -23.02 4.97
CA ASN A 501 9.56 -21.75 4.28
C ASN A 501 10.90 -21.78 3.50
N ARG A 502 11.58 -22.92 3.47
CA ARG A 502 12.90 -23.12 2.86
C ARG A 502 12.88 -24.21 1.80
N ASP A 503 11.70 -24.62 1.35
CA ASP A 503 11.60 -25.55 0.23
C ASP A 503 12.08 -24.89 -1.05
N GLU A 504 12.86 -25.64 -1.80
CA GLU A 504 13.52 -25.21 -3.02
C GLU A 504 13.36 -26.26 -4.09
N PHE A 505 13.44 -25.86 -5.34
CA PHE A 505 13.43 -26.79 -6.44
C PHE A 505 14.30 -26.30 -7.59
N CYS A 506 14.82 -27.26 -8.34
CA CYS A 506 15.71 -27.04 -9.46
C CYS A 506 15.13 -27.74 -10.68
N VAL A 507 14.83 -26.98 -11.73
CA VAL A 507 14.37 -27.53 -13.02
C VAL A 507 15.55 -27.71 -13.96
N LYS A 508 15.55 -28.80 -14.74
CA LYS A 508 16.68 -29.11 -15.62
C LYS A 508 16.73 -28.19 -16.84
N ASP A 509 15.59 -27.79 -17.37
CA ASP A 509 15.47 -27.06 -18.63
C ASP A 509 14.68 -25.74 -18.44
N PRO A 510 15.23 -24.57 -18.85
CA PRO A 510 14.49 -23.31 -18.89
C PRO A 510 13.19 -23.35 -19.69
N SER A 511 13.03 -24.29 -20.63
CA SER A 511 11.78 -24.50 -21.35
C SER A 511 10.59 -24.82 -20.43
N GLN A 512 10.85 -25.44 -19.26
CA GLN A 512 9.86 -25.73 -18.22
C GLN A 512 9.28 -24.46 -17.58
N ILE A 513 9.95 -23.32 -17.72
CA ILE A 513 9.47 -22.04 -17.21
C ILE A 513 8.56 -21.46 -18.29
N LEU A 514 7.26 -21.44 -18.00
CA LEU A 514 6.22 -21.11 -18.98
C LEU A 514 6.00 -19.61 -19.11
N ARG A 515 5.94 -18.92 -17.97
CA ARG A 515 5.75 -17.47 -17.88
C ARG A 515 6.28 -16.91 -16.58
N TRP A 516 6.64 -15.63 -16.55
CA TRP A 516 7.07 -14.95 -15.32
C TRP A 516 6.75 -13.47 -15.29
N VAL A 517 6.64 -12.93 -14.07
CA VAL A 517 6.60 -11.51 -13.76
C VAL A 517 7.84 -11.13 -12.97
N ILE A 518 8.32 -9.90 -13.15
CA ILE A 518 9.51 -9.39 -12.47
C ILE A 518 9.15 -8.17 -11.66
N VAL A 519 9.70 -8.06 -10.46
CA VAL A 519 9.63 -6.88 -9.62
C VAL A 519 11.05 -6.48 -9.25
N VAL A 520 11.42 -5.24 -9.53
CA VAL A 520 12.69 -4.64 -9.08
C VAL A 520 12.38 -3.84 -7.81
N ASN A 521 13.20 -4.00 -6.78
CA ASN A 521 13.08 -3.26 -5.53
C ASN A 521 13.30 -1.77 -5.77
N GLU A 522 12.52 -0.93 -5.09
CA GLU A 522 12.54 0.52 -5.28
C GLU A 522 13.92 1.17 -5.09
N ALA A 523 14.78 0.60 -4.25
CA ALA A 523 16.14 1.10 -4.03
C ALA A 523 17.02 1.00 -5.29
N TYR A 524 16.63 0.18 -6.26
CA TYR A 524 17.35 -0.05 -7.52
C TYR A 524 16.58 0.45 -8.74
N ASP A 525 15.44 1.11 -8.54
CA ASP A 525 14.54 1.49 -9.62
C ASP A 525 14.16 2.98 -9.51
N ALA A 526 14.99 3.82 -10.13
CA ALA A 526 14.80 5.28 -10.12
C ALA A 526 13.47 5.69 -10.78
N ASN A 527 12.89 4.85 -11.64
CA ASN A 527 11.61 5.13 -12.29
C ASN A 527 10.45 5.14 -11.27
N VAL A 528 10.56 4.44 -10.14
CA VAL A 528 9.58 4.51 -9.05
C VAL A 528 9.46 5.96 -8.54
N GLN A 529 10.58 6.62 -8.27
CA GLN A 529 10.61 8.00 -7.80
C GLN A 529 10.31 9.01 -8.92
N ARG A 530 10.90 8.80 -10.10
CA ARG A 530 10.71 9.66 -11.29
C ARG A 530 9.23 9.78 -11.68
N PHE A 531 8.50 8.67 -11.65
CA PHE A 531 7.06 8.65 -11.94
C PHE A 531 6.19 8.80 -10.68
N ARG A 532 6.80 9.01 -9.50
CA ARG A 532 6.12 9.17 -8.20
C ARG A 532 5.15 8.04 -7.87
N LEU A 533 5.51 6.82 -8.23
CA LEU A 533 4.63 5.67 -8.06
C LEU A 533 4.48 5.25 -6.59
N ASN A 534 5.50 5.52 -5.77
CA ASN A 534 5.46 5.36 -4.31
C ASN A 534 4.38 6.21 -3.64
N HIS A 535 4.12 7.41 -4.17
CA HIS A 535 3.11 8.31 -3.62
C HIS A 535 1.70 8.00 -4.14
N GLU A 536 1.55 7.30 -5.28
CA GLU A 536 0.25 7.15 -5.94
C GLU A 536 -0.84 6.56 -5.03
N PHE A 537 -0.44 5.68 -4.10
CA PHE A 537 -1.34 4.99 -3.17
C PHE A 537 -1.31 5.51 -1.74
N GLU A 538 -0.57 6.58 -1.47
CA GLU A 538 -0.64 7.21 -0.15
C GLU A 538 -2.08 7.61 0.17
N ASN A 539 -2.42 7.41 1.45
CA ASN A 539 -3.75 7.64 1.97
C ASN A 539 -4.16 9.09 1.65
N THR A 540 -5.30 9.28 0.98
CA THR A 540 -5.82 10.61 0.61
C THR A 540 -6.55 11.29 1.76
N GLN A 541 -6.31 10.87 3.00
CA GLN A 541 -6.63 11.75 4.11
C GLN A 541 -5.77 12.98 3.86
N CYS A 542 -6.39 14.09 3.47
CA CYS A 542 -5.76 15.38 3.57
C CYS A 542 -5.36 15.50 5.03
N GLY A 543 -4.08 15.23 5.33
CA GLY A 543 -3.47 15.60 6.57
C GLY A 543 -3.48 17.12 6.58
N TRP A 544 -4.60 17.70 6.98
CA TRP A 544 -4.59 19.02 7.59
C TRP A 544 -3.92 18.80 8.94
N VAL A 545 -2.58 18.84 8.92
CA VAL A 545 -1.71 18.97 10.09
C VAL A 545 -1.54 20.45 10.37
#